data_AF-X1MPP4-F1
#
_entry.id   AF-X1MPP4-F1
#
_cell.length_a   1.000
_cell.length_b   1.000
_cell.length_c   1.000
_cell.angle_alpha   90.00
_cell.angle_beta   90.00
_cell.angle_gamma   90.00
#
_symmetry.space_group_name_H-M   'P 1'
#
loop_
_entity.id
_entity.type
_entity.pdbx_description
1 polymer ?
#
loop_
_entity_poly.entity_id
_entity_poly.type
_entity_poly.pdbx_seq_one_letter_code
_entity_poly.pdbx_strand_id
1 'polypeptide(L)'
;NIPVRCSGLTDNDPPKSVIEDDGEGGQKSAPFLPHADNCIVGDNPALGLQKHIGLSEFARLFAGKYKTFEYDIAMEGNNLKTMLIVAAGLWEAQNGTVVKGLKADAKLDFAAMSSAQRAPYAGALLDRIDSDDIGKGIYAQAFADVLEANGAGFVVPVYIRQAILWACGLEEAAA
;
A
#
# COMPACT_ATOMS: atom_id res chain seq x y z
N ASN A 1 -11.10 23.85 18.53
CA ASN A 1 -10.00 22.91 18.80
C ASN A 1 -10.57 21.61 19.35
N ILE A 2 -10.22 20.49 18.72
CA ILE A 2 -10.44 19.17 19.31
C ILE A 2 -9.34 19.00 20.36
N PRO A 3 -9.66 18.86 21.67
CA PRO A 3 -8.66 18.81 22.74
C PRO A 3 -8.04 17.40 22.87
N VAL A 4 -7.95 16.68 21.76
CA VAL A 4 -7.48 15.30 21.67
C VAL A 4 -6.60 15.22 20.44
N ARG A 5 -5.46 14.53 20.54
CA ARG A 5 -4.60 14.32 19.38
C ARG A 5 -5.35 13.52 18.31
N CYS A 6 -5.43 14.07 17.11
CA CYS A 6 -6.05 13.44 15.95
C CYS A 6 -5.02 13.29 14.85
N SER A 7 -4.94 12.08 14.28
CA SER A 7 -4.19 11.81 13.06
C SER A 7 -5.16 11.58 11.91
N GLY A 8 -5.01 12.33 10.83
CA GLY A 8 -5.55 11.96 9.52
C GLY A 8 -4.55 11.06 8.79
N LEU A 9 -5.07 10.06 8.08
CA LEU A 9 -4.34 9.25 7.12
C LEU A 9 -4.95 9.45 5.75
N THR A 10 -4.12 9.54 4.72
CA THR A 10 -4.60 9.73 3.35
C THR A 10 -3.65 9.10 2.34
N ASP A 11 -4.18 8.71 1.18
CA ASP A 11 -3.41 8.12 0.09
C ASP A 11 -2.58 9.18 -0.65
N ASN A 12 -1.57 8.75 -1.40
CA ASN A 12 -0.85 9.66 -2.30
C ASN A 12 -1.66 9.90 -3.57
N ASP A 13 -2.31 8.84 -4.11
CA ASP A 13 -3.06 8.85 -5.36
C ASP A 13 -2.34 9.53 -6.54
N PRO A 14 -1.17 9.01 -6.97
CA PRO A 14 -0.55 9.47 -8.20
C PRO A 14 -1.40 9.06 -9.42
N PRO A 15 -1.12 9.64 -10.60
CA PRO A 15 -1.73 9.24 -11.86
C PRO A 15 -1.84 7.71 -12.02
N LYS A 16 -2.96 7.25 -12.57
CA LYS A 16 -3.20 5.81 -12.78
C LYS A 16 -2.26 5.22 -13.83
N SER A 17 -1.89 6.01 -14.83
CA SER A 17 -1.06 5.59 -15.95
C SER A 17 -0.06 6.68 -16.34
N VAL A 18 1.04 6.26 -16.93
CA VAL A 18 2.05 7.10 -17.57
C VAL A 18 2.16 6.76 -19.04
N ILE A 19 2.59 7.74 -19.85
CA ILE A 19 2.92 7.51 -21.25
C ILE A 19 4.37 7.05 -21.32
N GLU A 20 4.59 5.88 -21.91
CA GLU A 20 5.89 5.29 -22.16
C GLU A 20 6.13 5.19 -23.67
N ASP A 21 7.39 5.28 -24.09
CA ASP A 21 7.80 4.98 -25.46
C ASP A 21 7.58 3.47 -25.70
N ASP A 22 6.95 3.11 -26.83
CA ASP A 22 6.72 1.71 -27.17
C ASP A 22 7.96 1.02 -27.77
N GLY A 23 9.05 1.76 -28.01
CA GLY A 23 10.29 1.26 -28.61
C GLY A 23 10.24 1.22 -30.14
N GLU A 24 9.09 1.55 -30.74
CA GLU A 24 8.86 1.64 -32.19
C GLU A 24 8.61 3.10 -32.63
N GLY A 25 8.85 4.06 -31.74
CA GLY A 25 8.64 5.49 -31.99
C GLY A 25 7.19 5.94 -31.76
N GLY A 26 6.35 5.09 -31.17
CA GLY A 26 5.02 5.41 -30.70
C GLY A 26 4.94 5.58 -29.18
N GLN A 27 3.75 5.94 -28.71
CA GLN A 27 3.47 6.16 -27.29
C GLN A 27 2.39 5.18 -26.83
N LYS A 28 2.65 4.49 -25.72
CA LYS A 28 1.67 3.62 -25.07
C LYS A 28 1.37 4.10 -23.65
N SER A 29 0.12 3.92 -23.23
CA SER A 29 -0.28 4.12 -21.83
C SER A 29 0.03 2.84 -21.05
N ALA A 30 0.81 2.97 -19.97
CA ALA A 30 1.13 1.87 -19.06
C ALA A 30 0.67 2.22 -17.63
N PRO A 31 0.26 1.24 -16.80
CA PRO A 31 -0.05 1.48 -15.40
C PRO A 31 1.13 2.12 -14.68
N PHE A 32 0.89 3.18 -13.93
CA PHE A 32 1.93 3.81 -13.13
C PHE A 32 2.11 3.06 -11.81
N LEU A 33 3.28 2.45 -11.66
CA LEU A 33 3.66 1.61 -10.53
C LEU A 33 4.80 2.30 -9.75
N PRO A 34 4.45 3.23 -8.83
CA PRO A 34 5.44 4.02 -8.10
C PRO A 34 6.37 3.15 -7.25
N HIS A 35 7.65 3.48 -7.26
CA HIS A 35 8.68 2.85 -6.41
C HIS A 35 9.68 3.89 -5.92
N ALA A 36 10.66 3.50 -5.09
CA ALA A 36 11.55 4.46 -4.42
C ALA A 36 12.26 5.43 -5.40
N ASP A 37 12.71 4.93 -6.55
CA ASP A 37 13.40 5.73 -7.58
C ASP A 37 12.46 6.43 -8.57
N ASN A 38 11.16 6.15 -8.52
CA ASN A 38 10.15 6.74 -9.40
C ASN A 38 8.86 6.97 -8.61
N CYS A 39 8.90 8.00 -7.76
CA CYS A 39 7.81 8.39 -6.89
C CYS A 39 7.45 9.84 -7.18
N ILE A 40 6.19 10.10 -7.47
CA ILE A 40 5.66 11.45 -7.72
C ILE A 40 4.58 11.76 -6.68
N VAL A 41 4.45 13.05 -6.35
CA VAL A 41 3.34 13.54 -5.55
C VAL A 41 2.07 13.33 -6.35
N GLY A 42 1.05 12.73 -5.74
CA GLY A 42 -0.22 12.51 -6.42
C GLY A 42 -1.20 13.67 -6.31
N ASP A 43 -2.40 13.44 -6.83
CA ASP A 43 -3.41 14.48 -7.05
C ASP A 43 -4.45 14.54 -5.92
N ASN A 44 -4.27 13.77 -4.84
CA ASN A 44 -5.18 13.77 -3.71
C ASN A 44 -5.23 15.18 -3.06
N PRO A 45 -6.40 15.86 -3.05
CA PRO A 45 -6.52 17.21 -2.50
C PRO A 45 -6.12 17.32 -1.02
N ALA A 46 -6.21 16.23 -0.26
CA ALA A 46 -5.81 16.20 1.14
C ALA A 46 -4.31 16.44 1.33
N LEU A 47 -3.46 16.11 0.34
CA LEU A 47 -2.02 16.38 0.40
C LEU A 47 -1.74 17.87 0.60
N GLY A 48 -2.51 18.74 -0.06
CA GLY A 48 -2.42 20.20 0.10
C GLY A 48 -2.78 20.70 1.50
N LEU A 49 -3.49 19.89 2.30
CA LEU A 49 -3.91 20.25 3.66
C LEU A 49 -2.85 19.92 4.72
N GLN A 50 -1.83 19.12 4.42
CA GLN A 50 -0.85 18.66 5.41
C GLN A 50 -0.18 19.82 6.15
N LYS A 51 0.26 20.84 5.40
CA LYS A 51 0.89 22.04 5.99
C LYS A 51 -0.07 22.79 6.91
N HIS A 52 -1.32 22.97 6.49
CA HIS A 52 -2.31 23.73 7.25
C HIS A 52 -2.74 22.99 8.52
N ILE A 53 -3.03 21.70 8.42
CA ILE A 53 -3.37 20.85 9.57
C ILE A 53 -2.19 20.79 10.55
N GLY A 54 -0.96 20.73 10.04
CA GLY A 54 0.27 20.73 10.86
C GLY A 54 0.49 21.97 11.72
N LEU A 55 -0.23 23.08 11.48
CA LEU A 55 -0.20 24.27 12.35
C LEU A 55 -0.99 24.07 13.64
N SER A 56 -1.89 23.08 13.70
CA SER A 56 -2.63 22.73 14.90
C SER A 56 -1.71 22.08 15.93
N GLU A 57 -1.96 22.32 17.22
CA GLU A 57 -1.30 21.58 18.30
C GLU A 57 -1.75 20.11 18.34
N PHE A 58 -3.00 19.84 17.97
CA PHE A 58 -3.65 18.55 18.19
C PHE A 58 -3.84 17.72 16.91
N ALA A 59 -3.60 18.27 15.72
CA ALA A 59 -3.90 17.58 14.47
C ALA A 59 -2.66 17.37 13.59
N ARG A 60 -2.53 16.19 13.00
CA ARG A 60 -1.53 15.88 11.97
C ARG A 60 -2.20 15.11 10.84
N LEU A 61 -1.73 15.32 9.60
CA LEU A 61 -2.15 14.54 8.43
C LEU A 61 -0.93 13.85 7.85
N PHE A 62 -0.98 12.52 7.81
CA PHE A 62 0.06 11.65 7.28
C PHE A 62 -0.40 11.09 5.94
N ALA A 63 0.47 11.21 4.93
CA ALA A 63 0.17 10.78 3.57
C ALA A 63 0.93 9.49 3.24
N GLY A 64 0.30 8.62 2.47
CA GLY A 64 0.95 7.49 1.82
C GLY A 64 2.14 7.93 0.99
N LYS A 65 3.10 7.03 0.82
CA LYS A 65 4.32 7.29 0.07
C LYS A 65 4.11 7.06 -1.42
N TYR A 66 3.49 5.94 -1.79
CA TYR A 66 3.50 5.50 -3.19
C TYR A 66 2.16 5.71 -3.87
N LYS A 67 1.11 5.00 -3.43
CA LYS A 67 -0.16 4.98 -4.17
C LYS A 67 -1.37 5.01 -3.25
N THR A 68 -1.80 3.84 -2.79
CA THR A 68 -2.91 3.61 -1.85
C THR A 68 -2.44 2.77 -0.67
N PHE A 69 -3.23 2.66 0.38
CA PHE A 69 -2.92 1.81 1.55
C PHE A 69 -2.43 0.40 1.18
N GLU A 70 -3.16 -0.34 0.34
CA GLU A 70 -2.83 -1.73 0.00
C GLU A 70 -1.51 -1.81 -0.76
N TYR A 71 -1.31 -0.90 -1.70
CA TYR A 71 -0.06 -0.82 -2.47
C TYR A 71 1.12 -0.50 -1.55
N ASP A 72 0.99 0.50 -0.69
CA ASP A 72 2.05 0.91 0.22
C ASP A 72 2.40 -0.20 1.22
N ILE A 73 1.40 -0.91 1.77
CA ILE A 73 1.63 -2.07 2.64
C ILE A 73 2.37 -3.18 1.88
N ALA A 74 1.96 -3.49 0.65
CA ALA A 74 2.61 -4.49 -0.19
C ALA A 74 4.08 -4.14 -0.47
N MET A 75 4.40 -2.85 -0.55
CA MET A 75 5.74 -2.33 -0.82
C MET A 75 6.69 -2.38 0.40
N GLU A 76 6.23 -2.79 1.58
CA GLU A 76 7.04 -2.86 2.79
C GLU A 76 7.55 -4.29 3.08
N GLY A 77 8.85 -4.41 3.38
CA GLY A 77 9.50 -5.67 3.76
C GLY A 77 9.06 -6.87 2.92
N ASN A 78 8.56 -7.90 3.61
CA ASN A 78 8.03 -9.13 3.01
C ASN A 78 6.50 -9.22 3.05
N ASN A 79 5.79 -8.10 3.24
CA ASN A 79 4.34 -8.09 3.43
C ASN A 79 3.58 -8.71 2.25
N LEU A 80 4.06 -8.49 1.02
CA LEU A 80 3.52 -9.05 -0.21
C LEU A 80 3.23 -10.55 -0.11
N LYS A 81 4.12 -11.32 0.53
CA LYS A 81 3.95 -12.76 0.70
C LYS A 81 2.64 -13.10 1.42
N THR A 82 2.42 -12.51 2.58
CA THR A 82 1.20 -12.74 3.39
C THR A 82 -0.02 -12.24 2.64
N MET A 83 0.09 -11.06 2.05
CA MET A 83 -1.00 -10.46 1.28
C MET A 83 -1.45 -11.33 0.08
N LEU A 84 -0.50 -11.92 -0.66
CA LEU A 84 -0.79 -12.83 -1.76
C LEU A 84 -1.47 -14.13 -1.30
N ILE A 85 -1.07 -14.66 -0.13
CA ILE A 85 -1.71 -15.84 0.46
C ILE A 85 -3.17 -15.55 0.83
N VAL A 86 -3.43 -14.38 1.42
CA VAL A 86 -4.80 -13.95 1.75
C VAL A 86 -5.64 -13.80 0.47
N ALA A 87 -5.12 -13.12 -0.55
CA ALA A 87 -5.81 -12.98 -1.83
C ALA A 87 -6.13 -14.35 -2.46
N ALA A 88 -5.18 -15.28 -2.40
CA ALA A 88 -5.37 -16.64 -2.91
C ALA A 88 -6.45 -17.42 -2.14
N GLY A 89 -6.60 -17.17 -0.84
CA GLY A 89 -7.62 -17.80 0.01
C GLY A 89 -9.03 -17.26 -0.23
N LEU A 90 -9.14 -15.99 -0.63
CA LEU A 90 -10.43 -15.34 -0.89
C LEU A 90 -10.94 -15.53 -2.33
N TRP A 91 -10.05 -15.84 -3.27
CA TRP A 91 -10.42 -16.00 -4.68
C TRP A 91 -11.46 -17.12 -4.89
N GLU A 92 -12.53 -16.88 -5.65
CA GLU A 92 -13.60 -17.88 -5.82
C GLU A 92 -13.11 -19.19 -6.47
N ALA A 93 -12.36 -19.06 -7.56
CA ALA A 93 -11.87 -20.21 -8.34
C ALA A 93 -10.59 -20.82 -7.74
N GLN A 94 -10.72 -21.56 -6.63
CA GLN A 94 -9.60 -22.11 -5.85
C GLN A 94 -8.62 -23.03 -6.62
N ASN A 95 -9.06 -23.66 -7.72
CA ASN A 95 -8.22 -24.51 -8.57
C ASN A 95 -7.74 -23.81 -9.86
N GLY A 96 -8.08 -22.53 -10.03
CA GLY A 96 -7.79 -21.72 -11.21
C GLY A 96 -6.32 -21.29 -11.33
N THR A 97 -5.98 -20.69 -12.47
CA THR A 97 -4.64 -20.15 -12.76
C THR A 97 -4.27 -19.00 -11.86
N VAL A 98 -5.23 -18.16 -11.45
CA VAL A 98 -5.00 -17.01 -10.56
C VAL A 98 -4.46 -17.46 -9.21
N VAL A 99 -5.14 -18.39 -8.53
CA VAL A 99 -4.71 -18.92 -7.23
C VAL A 99 -3.35 -19.60 -7.32
N LYS A 100 -3.09 -20.34 -8.40
CA LYS A 100 -1.77 -20.95 -8.65
C LYS A 100 -0.67 -19.89 -8.80
N GLY A 101 -0.95 -18.81 -9.53
CA GLY A 101 -0.03 -17.67 -9.69
C GLY A 101 0.26 -16.99 -8.36
N LEU A 102 -0.77 -16.60 -7.62
CA LEU A 102 -0.63 -15.96 -6.29
C LEU A 102 0.18 -16.82 -5.32
N LYS A 103 -0.07 -18.14 -5.28
CA LYS A 103 0.69 -19.08 -4.44
C LYS A 103 2.13 -19.30 -4.93
N ALA A 104 2.40 -19.13 -6.22
CA ALA A 104 3.76 -19.19 -6.76
C ALA A 104 4.52 -17.91 -6.39
N ASP A 105 3.91 -16.75 -6.58
CA ASP A 105 4.49 -15.44 -6.24
C ASP A 105 4.76 -15.32 -4.73
N ALA A 106 3.88 -15.86 -3.88
CA ALA A 106 4.08 -15.90 -2.42
C ALA A 106 5.30 -16.72 -1.96
N LYS A 107 5.96 -17.48 -2.85
CA LYS A 107 7.20 -18.19 -2.54
C LYS A 107 8.46 -17.35 -2.80
N LEU A 108 8.30 -16.20 -3.45
CA LEU A 108 9.41 -15.27 -3.72
C LEU A 108 9.88 -14.62 -2.41
N ASP A 109 11.16 -14.22 -2.39
CA ASP A 109 11.73 -13.45 -1.29
C ASP A 109 11.64 -11.96 -1.60
N PHE A 110 10.51 -11.34 -1.22
CA PHE A 110 10.29 -9.92 -1.46
C PHE A 110 11.21 -9.03 -0.63
N ALA A 111 11.72 -9.50 0.52
CA ALA A 111 12.64 -8.73 1.34
C ALA A 111 14.00 -8.51 0.65
N ALA A 112 14.40 -9.43 -0.23
CA ALA A 112 15.61 -9.30 -1.05
C ALA A 112 15.41 -8.47 -2.33
N MET A 113 14.17 -8.12 -2.69
CA MET A 113 13.86 -7.37 -3.90
C MET A 113 13.92 -5.86 -3.70
N SER A 114 14.42 -5.16 -4.72
CA SER A 114 14.30 -3.70 -4.76
C SER A 114 12.82 -3.28 -4.82
N SER A 115 12.53 -2.02 -4.46
CA SER A 115 11.15 -1.52 -4.60
C SER A 115 10.66 -1.58 -6.06
N ALA A 116 11.54 -1.33 -7.04
CA ALA A 116 11.18 -1.41 -8.46
C ALA A 116 10.80 -2.84 -8.88
N GLN A 117 11.46 -3.86 -8.32
CA GLN A 117 11.13 -5.27 -8.57
C GLN A 117 9.82 -5.70 -7.89
N ARG A 118 9.48 -5.10 -6.74
CA ARG A 118 8.23 -5.38 -6.01
C ARG A 118 7.00 -4.69 -6.62
N ALA A 119 7.17 -3.51 -7.18
CA ALA A 119 6.10 -2.67 -7.73
C ALA A 119 5.12 -3.40 -8.69
N PRO A 120 5.59 -4.26 -9.63
CA PRO A 120 4.70 -5.08 -10.47
C PRO A 120 3.80 -6.04 -9.68
N TYR A 121 4.33 -6.70 -8.65
CA TYR A 121 3.56 -7.62 -7.81
C TYR A 121 2.54 -6.87 -6.95
N ALA A 122 2.93 -5.73 -6.38
CA ALA A 122 2.04 -4.86 -5.62
C ALA A 122 0.89 -4.32 -6.51
N GLY A 123 1.21 -3.89 -7.73
CA GLY A 123 0.21 -3.43 -8.70
C GLY A 123 -0.78 -4.53 -9.09
N ALA A 124 -0.26 -5.70 -9.47
CA ALA A 124 -1.10 -6.82 -9.86
C ALA A 124 -1.96 -7.35 -8.70
N LEU A 125 -1.48 -7.25 -7.45
CA LEU A 125 -2.28 -7.57 -6.28
C LEU A 125 -3.37 -6.52 -6.04
N LEU A 126 -3.04 -5.23 -6.11
CA LEU A 126 -4.01 -4.14 -5.97
C LEU A 126 -5.16 -4.30 -6.97
N ASP A 127 -4.85 -4.56 -8.24
CA ASP A 127 -5.88 -4.76 -9.29
C ASP A 127 -6.86 -5.90 -8.94
N ARG A 128 -6.39 -6.94 -8.24
CA ARG A 128 -7.24 -8.05 -7.77
C ARG A 128 -8.06 -7.69 -6.54
N ILE A 129 -7.50 -6.95 -5.60
CA ILE A 129 -8.21 -6.48 -4.41
C ILE A 129 -9.33 -5.49 -4.82
N ASP A 130 -9.05 -4.66 -5.82
CA ASP A 130 -9.97 -3.67 -6.38
C ASP A 130 -11.03 -4.29 -7.31
N SER A 131 -10.87 -5.56 -7.67
CA SER A 131 -11.84 -6.29 -8.49
C SER A 131 -13.06 -6.77 -7.69
N ASP A 132 -14.17 -6.98 -8.38
CA ASP A 132 -15.40 -7.52 -7.79
C ASP A 132 -15.26 -8.98 -7.31
N ASP A 133 -14.17 -9.66 -7.69
CA ASP A 133 -13.89 -11.05 -7.29
C ASP A 133 -13.44 -11.18 -5.82
N ILE A 134 -12.91 -10.10 -5.21
CA ILE A 134 -12.53 -10.07 -3.78
C ILE A 134 -13.20 -8.91 -3.06
N GLY A 135 -12.99 -7.68 -3.54
CA GLY A 135 -13.39 -6.45 -2.87
C GLY A 135 -12.51 -6.03 -1.68
N LYS A 136 -12.19 -4.74 -1.62
CA LYS A 136 -11.34 -4.11 -0.58
C LYS A 136 -11.74 -4.44 0.86
N GLY A 137 -13.04 -4.32 1.17
CA GLY A 137 -13.53 -4.51 2.54
C GLY A 137 -13.33 -5.94 3.06
N ILE A 138 -13.68 -6.93 2.23
CA ILE A 138 -13.50 -8.36 2.56
C ILE A 138 -12.02 -8.70 2.67
N TYR A 139 -11.21 -8.20 1.74
CA TYR A 139 -9.77 -8.39 1.78
C TYR A 139 -9.14 -7.82 3.06
N ALA A 140 -9.48 -6.58 3.41
CA ALA A 140 -8.93 -5.91 4.58
C ALA A 140 -9.27 -6.64 5.89
N GLN A 141 -10.50 -7.16 6.01
CA GLN A 141 -10.91 -7.95 7.18
C GLN A 141 -10.11 -9.24 7.29
N ALA A 142 -10.07 -10.04 6.21
CA ALA A 142 -9.32 -11.30 6.21
C ALA A 142 -7.81 -11.09 6.43
N PHE A 143 -7.25 -10.00 5.89
CA PHE A 143 -5.86 -9.65 6.12
C PHE A 143 -5.61 -9.27 7.58
N ALA A 144 -6.52 -8.50 8.21
CA ALA A 144 -6.43 -8.17 9.62
C ALA A 144 -6.48 -9.42 10.52
N ASP A 145 -7.37 -10.37 10.24
CA ASP A 145 -7.46 -11.64 10.97
C ASP A 145 -6.14 -12.43 10.90
N VAL A 146 -5.50 -12.45 9.73
CA VAL A 146 -4.19 -13.10 9.55
C VAL A 146 -3.09 -12.37 10.29
N LEU A 147 -3.11 -11.03 10.32
CA LEU A 147 -2.13 -10.25 11.09
C LEU A 147 -2.33 -10.41 12.61
N GLU A 148 -3.56 -10.54 13.08
CA GLU A 148 -3.84 -10.82 14.50
C GLU A 148 -3.31 -12.22 14.89
N ALA A 149 -3.55 -13.22 14.05
CA ALA A 149 -3.12 -14.59 14.31
C ALA A 149 -1.59 -14.79 14.15
N ASN A 150 -0.97 -14.11 13.18
CA ASN A 150 0.44 -14.31 12.84
C ASN A 150 1.08 -13.06 12.20
N GLY A 151 1.05 -11.93 12.93
CA GLY A 151 1.64 -10.66 12.50
C GLY A 151 3.17 -10.59 12.60
N ALA A 152 3.84 -11.69 12.98
CA ALA A 152 5.29 -11.70 13.12
C ALA A 152 5.98 -11.40 11.77
N GLY A 153 6.78 -10.34 11.74
CA GLY A 153 7.47 -9.90 10.52
C GLY A 153 6.65 -9.00 9.60
N PHE A 154 5.41 -8.63 9.97
CA PHE A 154 4.68 -7.58 9.28
C PHE A 154 5.36 -6.22 9.50
N VAL A 155 5.57 -5.48 8.42
CA VAL A 155 6.18 -4.15 8.46
C VAL A 155 5.11 -3.10 8.22
N VAL A 156 4.82 -2.30 9.24
CA VAL A 156 3.86 -1.18 9.12
C VAL A 156 4.52 -0.03 8.35
N PRO A 157 3.91 0.48 7.25
CA PRO A 157 4.38 1.68 6.57
C PRO A 157 4.58 2.85 7.54
N VAL A 158 5.65 3.63 7.34
CA VAL A 158 6.07 4.65 8.31
C VAL A 158 4.98 5.68 8.63
N TYR A 159 4.23 6.12 7.62
CA TYR A 159 3.19 7.13 7.79
C TYR A 159 2.01 6.61 8.63
N ILE A 160 1.66 5.32 8.50
CA ILE A 160 0.64 4.65 9.33
C ILE A 160 1.14 4.54 10.77
N ARG A 161 2.39 4.09 10.96
CA ARG A 161 3.00 3.98 12.29
C ARG A 161 3.02 5.34 13.00
N GLN A 162 3.48 6.39 12.31
CA GLN A 162 3.54 7.74 12.85
C GLN A 162 2.16 8.31 13.18
N ALA A 163 1.15 8.04 12.34
CA ALA A 163 -0.23 8.43 12.62
C ALA A 163 -0.75 7.80 13.91
N ILE A 164 -0.54 6.49 14.10
CA ILE A 164 -0.97 5.78 15.30
C ILE A 164 -0.25 6.32 16.54
N LEU A 165 1.08 6.45 16.48
CA LEU A 165 1.87 6.99 17.60
C LEU A 165 1.39 8.40 18.00
N TRP A 166 1.15 9.27 17.01
CA TRP A 166 0.62 10.61 17.25
C TRP A 166 -0.73 10.58 17.97
N ALA A 167 -1.68 9.80 17.47
CA ALA A 167 -3.01 9.67 18.07
C ALA A 167 -2.95 9.10 19.50
N CYS A 168 -2.00 8.21 19.77
CA CYS A 168 -1.77 7.63 21.10
C CYS A 168 -1.01 8.54 22.07
N GLY A 169 -0.55 9.73 21.64
CA GLY A 169 0.23 10.60 22.50
C GLY A 169 1.70 10.19 22.65
N LEU A 170 2.17 9.24 21.83
CA LEU A 170 3.51 8.66 21.92
C LEU A 170 4.46 9.37 20.95
N GLU A 171 5.73 9.45 21.34
CA GLU A 171 6.81 9.89 20.46
C GLU A 171 7.61 8.67 19.99
N GLU A 172 8.15 8.72 18.78
CA GLU A 172 9.02 7.65 18.27
C GLU A 172 10.28 7.64 19.15
N ALA A 173 10.59 6.51 19.79
CA ALA A 173 11.83 6.37 20.54
C ALA A 173 12.99 6.62 19.55
N ALA A 174 13.92 7.50 19.91
CA ALA A 174 15.10 7.76 19.09
C ALA A 174 15.83 6.42 18.84
N ALA A 175 15.90 6.03 17.57
CA ALA A 175 16.62 4.84 17.11
C ALA A 175 18.13 5.04 17.19
#